data_AF-A0A9E0Q9N1-F1
#
_entry.id   AF-A0A9E0Q9N1-F1
#
_cell.length_a   1.000
_cell.length_b   1.000
_cell.length_c   1.000
_cell.angle_alpha   90.00
_cell.angle_beta   90.00
_cell.angle_gamma   90.00
#
_symmetry.space_group_name_H-M   'P 1'
#
loop_
_entity.id
_entity.type
_entity.pdbx_description
1 polymer ?
#
loop_
_entity_poly.entity_id
_entity_poly.type
_entity_poly.pdbx_seq_one_letter_code
_entity_poly.pdbx_strand_id
1 'polypeptide(L)'
;WSCNFNKELDESGNYRRKINFHKRDTRTVLIIIFAIIATFVVTDYFSNQIKYFVSRLRPGWDPFTCNLARVIEDNRFSYGFVSGHASNVFGLAMLTSAIFKRRWYTILIFSWATIVSYSRIYVGRHFPGDVLFGALFGIAVGYLTYKILQLIFQKNVLRN
;
A
#
# COMPACT_ATOMS: atom_id res chain seq x y z
N TRP A 1 22.86 7.47 6.29
CA TRP A 1 23.04 7.96 4.92
C TRP A 1 22.80 9.43 5.06
N SER A 2 23.71 10.28 4.61
CA SER A 2 23.34 11.69 4.53
C SER A 2 22.38 11.83 3.35
N CYS A 3 21.11 12.06 3.65
CA CYS A 3 20.10 12.34 2.64
C CYS A 3 20.29 13.80 2.22
N ASN A 4 21.30 14.08 1.40
CA ASN A 4 21.50 15.43 0.91
C ASN A 4 20.51 15.71 -0.23
N PHE A 5 19.58 16.62 0.03
CA PHE A 5 18.69 17.16 -1.00
C PHE A 5 19.48 18.15 -1.86
N ASN A 6 20.25 17.64 -2.81
CA ASN A 6 20.81 18.51 -3.85
C ASN A 6 19.67 18.99 -4.75
N LYS A 7 19.54 20.32 -4.82
CA LYS A 7 18.72 21.01 -5.81
C LYS A 7 19.48 20.95 -7.14
N GLU A 8 19.09 20.06 -8.04
CA GLU A 8 19.51 20.10 -9.44
C GLU A 8 18.50 20.95 -10.22
N LEU A 9 19.00 21.91 -11.01
CA LEU A 9 18.20 22.63 -12.00
C LEU A 9 18.00 21.68 -13.20
N ASP A 10 16.75 21.48 -13.62
CA ASP A 10 16.50 20.83 -14.91
C ASP A 10 16.80 21.78 -16.08
N GLU A 11 16.87 21.26 -17.30
CA GLU A 11 17.12 22.05 -18.53
C GLU A 11 16.05 23.13 -18.78
N SER A 12 14.94 23.07 -18.03
CA SER A 12 13.83 24.03 -18.02
C SER A 12 13.99 25.13 -16.94
N GLY A 13 15.10 25.14 -16.20
CA GLY A 13 15.36 26.08 -15.11
C GLY A 13 14.60 25.80 -13.81
N ASN A 14 13.99 24.62 -13.67
CA ASN A 14 13.13 24.26 -12.55
C ASN A 14 13.87 23.36 -11.56
N TYR A 15 13.70 23.60 -10.26
CA TYR A 15 14.38 22.83 -9.22
C TYR A 15 13.76 21.43 -9.08
N ARG A 16 14.47 20.39 -9.53
CA ARG A 16 14.09 19.00 -9.26
C ARG A 16 14.82 18.45 -8.04
N ARG A 17 14.05 17.94 -7.07
CA ARG A 17 14.60 17.13 -5.97
C ARG A 17 14.86 15.71 -6.48
N LYS A 18 16.09 15.47 -6.94
CA LYS A 18 16.57 14.15 -7.34
C LYS A 18 17.20 13.45 -6.14
N ILE A 19 16.76 12.22 -5.86
CA ILE A 19 17.33 11.41 -4.78
C ILE A 19 18.51 10.66 -5.37
N ASN A 20 19.74 11.09 -5.07
CA ASN A 20 20.95 10.35 -5.43
C ASN A 20 21.31 9.38 -4.30
N PHE A 21 21.28 8.08 -4.60
CA PHE A 21 21.61 7.01 -3.67
C PHE A 21 23.12 6.72 -3.73
N HIS A 22 23.93 7.38 -2.90
CA HIS A 22 25.36 7.05 -2.76
C HIS A 22 25.66 6.54 -1.34
N LYS A 23 26.30 5.36 -1.28
CA LYS A 23 26.71 4.53 -0.12
C LYS A 23 25.65 4.21 0.97
N ARG A 24 25.24 2.93 1.02
CA ARG A 24 24.28 2.33 1.95
C ARG A 24 24.72 2.36 3.42
N ASP A 25 24.20 3.27 4.24
CA ASP A 25 24.24 3.15 5.71
C ASP A 25 23.06 2.28 6.22
N THR A 26 23.37 1.17 6.86
CA THR A 26 22.38 0.15 7.29
C THR A 26 21.13 0.73 7.98
N ARG A 27 21.24 1.87 8.66
CA ARG A 27 20.16 2.61 9.32
C ARG A 27 18.98 2.99 8.40
N THR A 28 19.21 3.50 7.19
CA THR A 28 18.08 3.89 6.30
C THR A 28 17.36 2.67 5.74
N VAL A 29 18.08 1.57 5.48
CA VAL A 29 17.46 0.32 5.03
C VAL A 29 16.55 -0.22 6.13
N LEU A 30 17.02 -0.20 7.39
CA LEU A 30 16.21 -0.58 8.55
C LEU A 30 14.97 0.30 8.71
N ILE A 31 15.08 1.62 8.53
CA ILE A 31 13.93 2.54 8.59
C ILE A 31 12.90 2.24 7.50
N ILE A 32 13.34 1.91 6.27
CA ILE A 32 12.43 1.55 5.18
C ILE A 32 11.74 0.22 5.45
N ILE A 33 12.47 -0.80 5.91
CA ILE A 33 11.90 -2.10 6.29
C ILE A 33 10.87 -1.91 7.41
N PHE A 34 11.21 -1.12 8.43
CA PHE A 34 10.29 -0.78 9.51
C PHE A 34 9.04 -0.08 8.99
N ALA A 35 9.17 0.86 8.05
CA ALA A 35 8.03 1.55 7.44
C ALA A 35 7.12 0.60 6.63
N ILE A 36 7.70 -0.39 5.95
CA ILE A 36 6.93 -1.44 5.26
C ILE A 36 6.13 -2.26 6.27
N ILE A 37 6.78 -2.76 7.32
CA ILE A 37 6.13 -3.55 8.37
C ILE A 37 5.03 -2.72 9.04
N ALA A 38 5.32 -1.48 9.40
CA ALA A 38 4.36 -0.56 10.00
C ALA A 38 3.15 -0.34 9.07
N THR A 39 3.36 -0.20 7.76
CA THR A 39 2.27 -0.09 6.79
C THR A 39 1.37 -1.31 6.84
N PHE A 40 1.93 -2.53 6.82
CA PHE A 40 1.18 -3.78 6.91
C PHE A 40 0.38 -3.90 8.22
N VAL A 41 0.99 -3.55 9.35
CA VAL A 41 0.33 -3.63 10.66
C VAL A 41 -0.82 -2.63 10.74
N VAL A 42 -0.60 -1.39 10.29
CA VAL A 42 -1.64 -0.35 10.27
C VAL A 42 -2.77 -0.76 9.34
N THR A 43 -2.47 -1.20 8.11
CA THR A 43 -3.52 -1.59 7.16
C THR A 43 -4.32 -2.79 7.66
N ASP A 44 -3.70 -3.79 8.28
CA ASP A 44 -4.41 -4.95 8.82
C ASP A 44 -5.26 -4.59 10.04
N TYR A 45 -4.71 -3.82 10.97
CA TYR A 45 -5.43 -3.34 12.15
C TYR A 45 -6.70 -2.56 11.77
N PHE A 46 -6.56 -1.55 10.92
CA PHE A 46 -7.71 -0.76 10.47
C PHE A 46 -8.67 -1.56 9.60
N SER A 47 -8.18 -2.44 8.72
CA SER A 47 -9.06 -3.30 7.92
C SER A 47 -9.91 -4.21 8.81
N ASN A 48 -9.36 -4.72 9.92
CA ASN A 48 -10.12 -5.51 10.87
C ASN A 48 -11.15 -4.68 11.64
N GLN A 49 -10.82 -3.44 12.02
CA GLN A 49 -11.80 -2.55 12.67
C GLN A 49 -12.97 -2.20 11.73
N ILE A 50 -12.68 -1.94 10.45
CA ILE A 50 -13.73 -1.64 9.45
C ILE A 50 -14.64 -2.87 9.23
N LYS A 51 -14.11 -4.09 9.33
CA LYS A 51 -14.94 -5.32 9.25
C LYS A 51 -15.98 -5.39 10.35
N TYR A 52 -15.63 -5.06 11.59
CA TYR A 52 -16.58 -5.04 12.69
C TYR A 52 -17.58 -3.90 12.56
N PHE A 53 -17.15 -2.74 12.05
CA PHE A 53 -18.01 -1.57 11.90
C PHE A 53 -19.07 -1.76 10.80
N VAL A 54 -18.68 -2.27 9.63
CA VAL A 54 -19.58 -2.37 8.46
C VAL A 54 -20.37 -3.67 8.48
N SER A 55 -19.84 -4.74 9.10
CA SER A 55 -20.51 -6.04 9.22
C SER A 55 -21.10 -6.57 7.91
N ARG A 56 -20.50 -6.22 6.76
CA ARG A 56 -20.96 -6.65 5.44
C ARG A 56 -20.57 -8.11 5.20
N LEU A 57 -21.59 -8.92 4.93
CA LEU A 57 -21.44 -10.33 4.60
C LEU A 57 -20.69 -10.52 3.27
N ARG A 58 -19.88 -11.57 3.19
CA ARG A 58 -19.19 -11.97 1.95
C ARG A 58 -20.18 -12.56 0.93
N PRO A 59 -19.83 -12.54 -0.38
CA PRO A 59 -20.70 -13.08 -1.44
C PRO A 59 -21.17 -14.53 -1.21
N GLY A 60 -20.35 -15.35 -0.54
CA GLY A 60 -20.68 -16.75 -0.23
C GLY A 60 -21.64 -16.96 0.95
N TRP A 61 -21.97 -15.92 1.72
CA TRP A 61 -22.93 -15.98 2.84
C TRP A 61 -24.21 -15.17 2.56
N ASP A 62 -24.24 -14.39 1.47
CA ASP A 62 -25.43 -13.65 1.06
C ASP A 62 -26.38 -14.60 0.31
N PRO A 63 -27.63 -14.78 0.77
CA PRO A 63 -28.60 -15.68 0.15
C PRO A 63 -28.90 -15.35 -1.32
N PHE A 64 -28.66 -14.11 -1.77
CA PHE A 64 -28.86 -13.72 -3.17
C PHE A 64 -27.66 -14.04 -4.07
N THR A 65 -26.43 -14.02 -3.55
CA THR A 65 -25.21 -14.23 -4.34
C THR A 65 -24.53 -15.57 -4.12
N CYS A 66 -24.99 -16.38 -3.14
CA CYS A 66 -24.42 -17.69 -2.83
C CYS A 66 -24.35 -18.63 -4.05
N ASN A 67 -25.38 -18.60 -4.92
CA ASN A 67 -25.41 -19.42 -6.14
C ASN A 67 -24.60 -18.85 -7.32
N LEU A 68 -24.23 -17.56 -7.28
CA LEU A 68 -23.41 -16.91 -8.30
C LEU A 68 -21.92 -16.87 -7.92
N ALA A 69 -21.61 -16.94 -6.62
CA ALA A 69 -20.25 -16.90 -6.12
C ALA A 69 -19.61 -18.28 -6.26
N ARG A 70 -18.59 -18.40 -7.12
CA ARG A 70 -17.72 -19.58 -7.16
C ARG A 70 -16.84 -19.58 -5.90
N VAL A 71 -17.34 -20.12 -4.79
CA VAL A 71 -16.58 -20.25 -3.54
C VAL A 71 -15.62 -21.43 -3.66
N ILE A 72 -14.34 -21.13 -3.93
CA ILE A 72 -13.30 -22.15 -4.11
C ILE A 72 -12.63 -22.54 -2.77
N GLU A 73 -12.74 -21.70 -1.73
CA GLU A 73 -12.17 -21.94 -0.40
C GLU A 73 -13.22 -21.75 0.70
N ASP A 74 -13.22 -22.64 1.69
CA ASP A 74 -14.07 -22.55 2.89
C ASP A 74 -13.91 -21.19 3.59
N ASN A 75 -15.01 -20.45 3.65
CA ASN A 75 -15.06 -19.14 4.30
C ASN A 75 -15.39 -19.32 5.78
N ARG A 76 -14.36 -19.48 6.64
CA ARG A 76 -14.52 -19.55 8.11
C ARG A 76 -15.02 -18.26 8.79
N PHE A 77 -15.15 -17.14 8.05
CA PHE A 77 -15.56 -15.84 8.60
C PHE A 77 -16.55 -15.11 7.69
N SER A 78 -17.60 -14.56 8.29
CA SER A 78 -18.75 -13.97 7.59
C SER A 78 -18.49 -12.58 7.02
N TYR A 79 -17.57 -11.78 7.60
CA TYR A 79 -17.35 -10.38 7.21
C TYR A 79 -16.23 -10.18 6.18
N GLY A 80 -16.53 -9.45 5.10
CA GLY A 80 -15.66 -9.26 3.93
C GLY A 80 -15.12 -7.86 3.70
N PHE A 81 -15.73 -6.85 4.30
CA PHE A 81 -15.44 -5.44 4.02
C PHE A 81 -14.48 -4.87 5.07
N VAL A 82 -13.27 -4.39 4.81
CA VAL A 82 -12.53 -4.14 3.55
C VAL A 82 -11.51 -5.26 3.28
N SER A 83 -11.10 -5.45 2.01
CA SER A 83 -10.09 -6.46 1.68
C SER A 83 -8.69 -6.07 2.17
N GLY A 84 -8.24 -6.69 3.27
CA GLY A 84 -6.89 -6.47 3.81
C GLY A 84 -5.77 -6.81 2.82
N HIS A 85 -5.98 -7.79 1.94
CA HIS A 85 -5.01 -8.11 0.89
C HIS A 85 -4.86 -6.97 -0.14
N ALA A 86 -5.98 -6.37 -0.57
CA ALA A 86 -5.92 -5.21 -1.45
C ALA A 86 -5.24 -4.03 -0.74
N SER A 87 -5.64 -3.70 0.49
CA SER A 87 -5.05 -2.61 1.28
C SER A 87 -3.54 -2.75 1.45
N ASN A 88 -3.05 -3.93 1.79
CA ASN A 88 -1.62 -4.18 2.02
C ASN A 88 -0.81 -4.01 0.74
N VAL A 89 -1.28 -4.63 -0.35
CA VAL A 89 -0.54 -4.66 -1.62
C VAL A 89 -0.52 -3.27 -2.28
N PHE A 90 -1.65 -2.54 -2.25
CA PHE A 90 -1.70 -1.17 -2.74
C PHE A 90 -0.92 -0.19 -1.85
N GLY A 91 -0.91 -0.38 -0.53
CA GLY A 91 -0.07 0.41 0.38
C GLY A 91 1.42 0.21 0.15
N LEU A 92 1.84 -1.05 -0.07
CA LEU A 92 3.21 -1.37 -0.45
C LEU A 92 3.58 -0.77 -1.81
N ALA A 93 2.70 -0.91 -2.81
CA ALA A 93 2.89 -0.33 -4.13
C ALA A 93 3.07 1.20 -4.07
N MET A 94 2.26 1.88 -3.27
CA MET A 94 2.36 3.33 -3.07
C MET A 94 3.67 3.72 -2.35
N LEU A 95 4.03 3.04 -1.26
CA LEU A 95 5.24 3.35 -0.50
C LEU A 95 6.51 3.13 -1.33
N THR A 96 6.60 1.99 -2.01
CA THR A 96 7.76 1.62 -2.84
C THR A 96 7.88 2.52 -4.08
N SER A 97 6.77 2.79 -4.79
CA SER A 97 6.79 3.70 -5.93
C SER A 97 7.24 5.12 -5.55
N ALA A 98 6.81 5.62 -4.38
CA ALA A 98 7.20 6.93 -3.87
C ALA A 98 8.68 7.01 -3.45
N ILE A 99 9.28 5.88 -3.03
CA ILE A 99 10.72 5.79 -2.73
C ILE A 99 11.55 5.72 -4.00
N PHE A 100 11.21 4.82 -4.93
CA PHE A 100 12.02 4.60 -6.14
C PHE A 100 11.84 5.71 -7.19
N LYS A 101 10.67 6.37 -7.23
CA LYS A 101 10.32 7.46 -8.17
C LYS A 101 10.57 7.13 -9.65
N ARG A 102 10.60 5.84 -10.01
CA ARG A 102 10.80 5.36 -11.39
C ARG A 102 9.43 5.05 -11.99
N ARG A 103 9.10 5.68 -13.13
CA ARG A 103 7.81 5.50 -13.83
C ARG A 103 7.56 4.04 -14.20
N TRP A 104 8.56 3.37 -14.78
CA TRP A 104 8.44 1.95 -15.15
C TRP A 104 8.17 1.06 -13.94
N TYR A 105 8.83 1.30 -12.81
CA TYR A 105 8.63 0.54 -11.58
C TYR A 105 7.23 0.78 -11.00
N THR A 106 6.76 2.02 -11.05
CA THR A 106 5.41 2.39 -10.59
C THR A 106 4.36 1.64 -11.40
N ILE A 107 4.48 1.61 -12.72
CA ILE A 107 3.56 0.87 -13.59
C ILE A 107 3.59 -0.62 -13.24
N LEU A 108 4.78 -1.22 -13.11
CA LEU A 108 4.91 -2.63 -12.77
C LEU A 108 4.28 -3.00 -11.42
N ILE A 109 4.55 -2.21 -10.37
CA ILE A 109 4.08 -2.55 -9.02
C ILE A 109 2.56 -2.36 -8.87
N PHE A 110 1.98 -1.36 -9.53
CA PHE A 110 0.53 -1.16 -9.55
C PHE A 110 -0.18 -2.20 -10.44
N SER A 111 0.42 -2.60 -11.56
CA SER A 111 -0.08 -3.72 -12.36
C SER A 111 -0.07 -5.02 -11.57
N TRP A 112 1.02 -5.31 -10.86
CA TRP A 112 1.09 -6.45 -9.95
C TRP A 112 0.04 -6.37 -8.83
N ALA A 113 -0.13 -5.20 -8.22
CA ALA A 113 -1.16 -4.98 -7.20
C ALA A 113 -2.58 -5.26 -7.72
N THR A 114 -2.84 -4.85 -8.97
CA THR A 114 -4.12 -5.09 -9.65
C THR A 114 -4.35 -6.58 -9.89
N ILE A 115 -3.34 -7.31 -10.37
CA ILE A 115 -3.42 -8.76 -10.61
C ILE A 115 -3.70 -9.52 -9.30
N VAL A 116 -2.97 -9.21 -8.23
CA VAL A 116 -3.16 -9.84 -6.91
C VAL A 116 -4.56 -9.54 -6.36
N SER A 117 -5.03 -8.31 -6.54
CA SER A 117 -6.37 -7.90 -6.10
C SER A 117 -7.48 -8.55 -6.95
N TYR A 118 -7.26 -8.70 -8.25
CA TYR A 118 -8.16 -9.40 -9.17
C TYR A 118 -8.31 -10.88 -8.80
N SER A 119 -7.22 -11.54 -8.39
CA SER A 119 -7.27 -12.91 -7.88
C SER A 119 -8.28 -13.06 -6.72
N ARG A 120 -8.43 -12.03 -5.86
CA ARG A 120 -9.41 -12.04 -4.76
C ARG A 120 -10.87 -11.90 -5.20
N ILE A 121 -11.10 -11.19 -6.30
CA ILE A 121 -12.42 -11.11 -6.94
C ILE A 121 -12.74 -12.43 -7.64
N TYR A 122 -11.77 -13.00 -8.35
CA TYR A 122 -11.91 -14.25 -9.09
C TYR A 122 -12.24 -15.45 -8.19
N VAL A 123 -11.64 -15.52 -7.01
CA VAL A 123 -11.93 -16.55 -5.99
C VAL A 123 -13.28 -16.31 -5.29
N GLY A 124 -14.00 -15.23 -5.62
CA GLY A 124 -15.33 -14.94 -5.07
C GLY A 124 -15.33 -14.54 -3.59
N ARG A 125 -14.17 -14.15 -3.03
CA ARG A 125 -14.05 -13.82 -1.60
C ARG A 125 -14.50 -12.42 -1.24
N HIS A 126 -14.41 -11.49 -2.19
CA HIS A 126 -14.70 -10.08 -1.98
C HIS A 126 -15.49 -9.53 -3.16
N PHE A 127 -16.39 -8.59 -2.88
CA PHE A 127 -17.00 -7.82 -3.95
C PHE A 127 -15.94 -6.89 -4.58
N PRO A 128 -16.06 -6.55 -5.88
CA PRO A 128 -15.15 -5.60 -6.53
C PRO A 128 -15.11 -4.25 -5.79
N GLY A 129 -16.22 -3.83 -5.18
CA GLY A 129 -16.27 -2.65 -4.31
C GLY A 129 -15.35 -2.76 -3.09
N ASP A 130 -15.28 -3.92 -2.42
CA ASP A 130 -14.44 -4.12 -1.23
C ASP A 130 -12.95 -4.01 -1.58
N VAL A 131 -12.60 -4.41 -2.81
CA VAL A 131 -11.25 -4.29 -3.37
C VAL A 131 -10.92 -2.84 -3.72
N LEU A 132 -11.86 -2.09 -4.30
CA LEU A 132 -11.68 -0.67 -4.60
C LEU A 132 -11.48 0.16 -3.34
N PHE A 133 -12.32 -0.02 -2.32
CA PHE A 133 -12.14 0.65 -1.04
C PHE A 133 -10.85 0.23 -0.34
N GLY A 134 -10.46 -1.05 -0.45
CA GLY A 134 -9.16 -1.53 0.04
C GLY A 134 -7.99 -0.87 -0.68
N ALA A 135 -8.06 -0.74 -2.00
CA ALA A 135 -7.03 -0.06 -2.78
C ALA A 135 -6.88 1.41 -2.37
N LEU A 136 -7.99 2.14 -2.26
CA LEU A 136 -7.99 3.54 -1.83
C LEU A 136 -7.42 3.69 -0.41
N PHE A 137 -7.85 2.84 0.52
CA PHE A 137 -7.35 2.83 1.89
C PHE A 137 -5.85 2.53 1.95
N GLY A 138 -5.41 1.50 1.22
CA GLY A 138 -4.00 1.13 1.11
C GLY A 138 -3.14 2.28 0.58
N ILE A 139 -3.57 2.93 -0.51
CA ILE A 139 -2.87 4.09 -1.09
C ILE A 139 -2.77 5.23 -0.07
N ALA A 140 -3.86 5.54 0.65
CA ALA A 140 -3.88 6.59 1.66
C ALA A 140 -2.87 6.31 2.80
N VAL A 141 -2.87 5.08 3.33
CA VAL A 141 -1.92 4.68 4.39
C VAL A 141 -0.49 4.70 3.87
N GLY A 142 -0.22 4.13 2.69
CA GLY A 142 1.11 4.13 2.09
C GLY A 142 1.66 5.54 1.83
N TYR A 143 0.80 6.46 1.40
CA TYR A 143 1.17 7.88 1.22
C TYR A 143 1.48 8.56 2.55
N LEU A 144 0.67 8.32 3.59
CA LEU A 144 0.89 8.88 4.92
C LEU A 144 2.21 8.38 5.53
N THR A 145 2.48 7.07 5.43
CA THR A 145 3.76 6.49 5.87
C THR A 145 4.94 7.11 5.11
N TYR A 146 4.81 7.32 3.80
CA TYR A 146 5.83 7.98 3.01
C TYR A 146 6.09 9.43 3.46
N LYS A 147 5.05 10.20 3.77
CA LYS A 147 5.18 11.55 4.31
C LYS A 147 5.90 11.57 5.66
N ILE A 148 5.53 10.66 6.56
CA ILE A 148 6.21 10.50 7.87
C ILE A 148 7.70 10.17 7.65
N LEU A 149 7.99 9.25 6.74
CA LEU A 149 9.35 8.87 6.39
C LEU A 149 10.15 10.08 5.87
N GLN A 150 9.57 10.91 5.00
CA GLN A 150 10.21 12.15 4.55
C GLN A 150 10.50 13.13 5.70
N LEU A 151 9.57 13.30 6.64
CA LEU A 151 9.76 14.18 7.80
C LEU A 151 10.88 13.68 8.72
N ILE A 152 10.95 12.37 8.97
CA ILE A 152 12.02 11.76 9.76
C ILE A 152 13.37 11.98 9.07
N PHE A 153 13.45 11.78 7.76
CA PHE A 153 14.68 12.01 7.01
C PHE A 153 15.09 13.48 7.00
N GLN A 154 14.16 14.43 6.85
CA GLN A 154 14.46 15.86 6.93
C GLN A 154 14.99 16.27 8.30
N LYS A 155 14.37 15.80 9.39
CA LYS A 155 14.85 16.06 10.76
C LYS A 155 16.23 15.48 11.00
N ASN A 156 16.51 14.27 10.52
CA ASN A 156 17.82 13.64 10.68
C ASN A 156 18.92 14.36 9.91
N VAL A 157 18.60 15.00 8.78
CA VAL A 157 19.56 15.81 8.01
C VAL A 157 19.83 17.15 8.69
N LEU A 158 18.82 17.81 9.25
CA LEU A 158 19.00 19.09 9.97
C LEU A 158 19.73 18.96 11.31
N ARG A 159 19.78 17.75 11.87
CA ARG A 159 20.41 17.45 13.17
C ARG A 159 21.89 17.03 13.04
N ASN A 160 22.35 16.74 11.82
CA ASN A 160 23.70 16.30 11.51
C ASN A 160 24.48 17.40 10.82
#